data_AF-A0A6N7WMK3-F1
#
_entry.id   AF-A0A6N7WMK3-F1
#
_cell.length_a   1.000
_cell.length_b   1.000
_cell.length_c   1.000
_cell.angle_alpha   90.00
_cell.angle_beta   90.00
_cell.angle_gamma   90.00
#
_symmetry.space_group_name_H-M   'P 1'
#
loop_
_entity.id
_entity.type
_entity.pdbx_description
1 polymer ?
#
loop_
_entity_poly.entity_id
_entity_poly.type
_entity_poly.pdbx_seq_one_letter_code
_entity_poly.pdbx_strand_id
1 'polypeptide(L)'
;MNNQFINDCLTWIFALLGFFIVFFILYTLFLIIKYSYNSYVEFISKPRPINKVFPDPILADYILQEVNKGSDVFKANTDDLVSERDLKHIRKVNLENKGIKSIKGIEKLVNCKEINLAHNQISVKPRPLDLPPELKMIDLSYNQIREE
;
A
#
# COMPACT_ATOMS: atom_id res chain seq x y z
N MET A 1 65.04 -14.22 3.21
CA MET A 1 63.78 -14.93 3.54
C MET A 1 62.73 -14.07 4.25
N ASN A 2 62.99 -12.81 4.60
CA ASN A 2 62.05 -12.01 5.39
C ASN A 2 60.95 -11.31 4.56
N ASN A 3 61.28 -10.79 3.37
CA ASN A 3 60.35 -9.94 2.61
C ASN A 3 59.17 -10.70 1.98
N GLN A 4 59.37 -11.96 1.56
CA GLN A 4 58.28 -12.77 0.98
C GLN A 4 57.21 -13.10 2.01
N PHE A 5 57.63 -13.55 3.21
CA PHE A 5 56.72 -13.86 4.31
C PHE A 5 55.94 -12.62 4.78
N ILE A 6 56.60 -11.46 4.86
CA ILE A 6 55.95 -10.19 5.21
C ILE A 6 54.91 -9.80 4.14
N ASN A 7 55.25 -9.93 2.85
CA ASN A 7 54.33 -9.62 1.76
C ASN A 7 53.11 -10.55 1.76
N ASP A 8 53.31 -11.86 1.94
CA ASP A 8 52.21 -12.83 2.03
C ASP A 8 51.30 -12.48 3.22
N CYS A 9 51.88 -12.22 4.40
CA CYS A 9 51.10 -11.82 5.58
C CYS A 9 50.30 -10.52 5.36
N LEU A 10 50.87 -9.54 4.67
CA LEU A 10 50.18 -8.29 4.30
C LEU A 10 49.01 -8.55 3.34
N THR A 11 49.14 -9.45 2.36
CA THR A 11 48.04 -9.77 1.45
C THR A 11 46.84 -10.40 2.17
N TRP A 12 47.07 -11.29 3.14
CA TRP A 12 46.00 -11.87 3.96
C TRP A 12 45.34 -10.83 4.87
N ILE A 13 46.10 -9.90 5.42
CA ILE A 13 45.57 -8.78 6.22
C ILE A 13 44.69 -7.87 5.36
N PHE A 14 45.13 -7.49 4.16
CA PHE A 14 44.34 -6.65 3.26
C PHE A 14 43.08 -7.38 2.74
N ALA A 15 43.17 -8.69 2.47
CA ALA A 15 42.01 -9.50 2.10
C ALA A 15 40.98 -9.58 3.25
N LEU A 16 41.45 -9.75 4.49
CA LEU A 16 40.60 -9.77 5.69
C LEU A 16 39.94 -8.40 5.94
N LEU A 17 40.70 -7.31 5.82
CA LEU A 17 40.18 -5.94 5.90
C LEU A 17 39.15 -5.66 4.81
N GLY A 18 39.43 -6.06 3.57
CA GLY A 18 38.49 -5.95 2.45
C GLY A 18 37.18 -6.69 2.72
N PHE A 19 37.26 -7.90 3.28
CA PHE A 19 36.09 -8.65 3.72
C PHE A 19 35.29 -7.87 4.77
N PHE A 20 35.91 -7.37 5.85
CA PHE A 20 35.21 -6.58 6.86
C PHE A 20 34.58 -5.30 6.31
N ILE A 21 35.22 -4.62 5.35
CA ILE A 21 34.67 -3.45 4.68
C ILE A 21 33.40 -3.81 3.90
N VAL A 22 33.41 -4.92 3.14
CA VAL A 22 32.22 -5.39 2.42
C VAL A 22 31.08 -5.71 3.40
N PHE A 23 31.37 -6.41 4.49
CA PHE A 23 30.36 -6.71 5.52
C PHE A 23 29.82 -5.44 6.18
N PHE A 24 30.67 -4.45 6.43
CA PHE A 24 30.25 -3.16 6.97
C PHE A 24 29.35 -2.39 5.98
N ILE A 25 29.69 -2.39 4.69
CA ILE A 25 28.85 -1.79 3.64
C ILE A 25 27.50 -2.50 3.55
N LEU A 26 27.48 -3.83 3.55
CA LEU A 26 26.24 -4.60 3.51
C LEU A 26 25.38 -4.38 4.76
N TYR A 27 26.00 -4.29 5.94
CA TYR A 27 25.30 -4.03 7.19
C TYR A 27 24.70 -2.62 7.23
N THR A 28 25.46 -1.60 6.83
CA THR A 28 24.96 -0.22 6.74
C THR A 28 23.87 -0.08 5.68
N LEU A 29 24.00 -0.72 4.52
CA LEU A 29 22.95 -0.79 3.51
C LEU A 29 21.68 -1.45 4.05
N PHE A 30 21.82 -2.57 4.77
CA PHE A 30 20.70 -3.24 5.44
C PHE A 30 19.99 -2.32 6.44
N LEU A 31 20.75 -1.56 7.25
CA LEU A 31 20.18 -0.59 8.19
C LEU A 31 19.45 0.55 7.47
N ILE A 32 19.99 1.07 6.37
CA ILE A 32 19.34 2.12 5.55
C ILE A 32 18.02 1.61 4.98
N ILE A 33 18.01 0.41 4.40
CA ILE A 33 16.80 -0.21 3.86
C ILE A 33 15.77 -0.42 4.98
N LYS A 34 16.19 -0.96 6.12
CA LYS A 34 15.31 -1.19 7.28
C LYS A 34 14.71 0.11 7.80
N TYR A 35 15.52 1.17 7.95
CA TYR A 35 15.05 2.47 8.41
C TYR A 35 14.07 3.11 7.40
N SER A 36 14.40 3.07 6.11
CA SER A 36 13.54 3.58 5.04
C SER A 36 12.20 2.84 4.99
N TYR A 37 12.22 1.51 5.09
CA TYR A 37 11.01 0.69 5.16
C TYR A 37 10.14 1.05 6.37
N ASN A 38 10.73 1.16 7.56
CA ASN A 38 9.99 1.53 8.77
C ASN A 38 9.35 2.92 8.65
N SER A 39 10.10 3.91 8.16
CA SER A 39 9.60 5.27 7.94
C SER A 39 8.48 5.30 6.88
N TYR A 40 8.62 4.52 5.81
CA TYR A 40 7.57 4.37 4.79
C TYR A 40 6.29 3.77 5.38
N VAL A 41 6.40 2.68 6.16
CA VAL A 41 5.26 2.03 6.82
C VAL A 41 4.57 2.99 7.79
N GLU A 42 5.33 3.74 8.59
CA GLU A 42 4.79 4.77 9.49
C GLU A 42 4.02 5.85 8.69
N PHE A 43 4.58 6.32 7.58
CA PHE A 43 3.95 7.32 6.75
C PHE A 43 2.63 6.84 6.14
N ILE A 44 2.58 5.63 5.57
CA ILE A 44 1.37 5.11 4.93
C ILE A 44 0.30 4.65 5.93
N SER A 45 0.72 4.27 7.14
CA SER A 45 -0.17 3.84 8.24
C SER A 45 -0.82 5.01 8.99
N LYS A 46 -0.34 6.24 8.77
CA LYS A 46 -0.91 7.44 9.41
C LYS A 46 -2.40 7.60 9.04
N PRO A 47 -3.29 7.74 10.04
CA PRO A 47 -4.70 8.00 9.78
C PRO A 47 -4.89 9.29 8.96
N ARG A 48 -5.79 9.24 7.98
CA ARG A 48 -6.10 10.36 7.08
C ARG A 48 -7.61 10.52 6.94
N PRO A 49 -8.12 11.72 6.63
CA PRO A 49 -9.55 11.90 6.38
C PRO A 49 -10.06 10.96 5.30
N ILE A 50 -11.25 10.38 5.50
CA ILE A 50 -11.86 9.42 4.56
C ILE A 50 -11.92 10.01 3.14
N ASN A 51 -12.39 11.26 3.00
CA ASN A 51 -12.51 11.93 1.70
C ASN A 51 -11.17 12.25 1.01
N LYS A 52 -10.04 12.18 1.73
CA LYS A 52 -8.69 12.31 1.15
C LYS A 52 -8.15 10.97 0.66
N VAL A 53 -8.56 9.88 1.30
CA VAL A 53 -8.23 8.51 0.87
C VAL A 53 -9.11 8.11 -0.31
N PHE A 54 -10.42 8.35 -0.20
CA PHE A 54 -11.46 8.05 -1.18
C PHE A 54 -12.09 9.36 -1.66
N PRO A 55 -11.58 9.97 -2.75
CA PRO A 55 -12.03 11.29 -3.19
C PRO A 55 -13.38 11.29 -3.91
N ASP A 56 -13.88 10.14 -4.37
CA ASP A 56 -15.24 10.02 -4.87
C ASP A 56 -16.21 10.07 -3.67
N PRO A 57 -17.15 11.04 -3.61
CA PRO A 57 -17.96 11.25 -2.41
C PRO A 57 -18.87 10.06 -2.08
N ILE A 58 -19.33 9.34 -3.11
CA ILE A 58 -20.22 8.19 -2.94
C ILE A 58 -19.43 7.02 -2.35
N LEU A 59 -18.22 6.80 -2.87
CA LEU A 59 -17.31 5.81 -2.30
C LEU A 59 -16.93 6.20 -0.86
N ALA A 60 -16.62 7.47 -0.59
CA ALA A 60 -16.28 7.96 0.74
C ALA A 60 -17.41 7.72 1.75
N ASP A 61 -18.65 8.05 1.40
CA ASP A 61 -19.83 7.85 2.24
C ASP A 61 -20.08 6.37 2.50
N TYR A 62 -19.90 5.52 1.49
CA TYR A 62 -19.97 4.07 1.68
C TYR A 62 -18.91 3.57 2.66
N ILE A 63 -17.67 4.01 2.51
CA ILE A 63 -16.58 3.63 3.42
C ILE A 63 -16.87 4.11 4.84
N LEU A 64 -17.39 5.33 5.02
CA LEU A 64 -17.81 5.85 6.32
C LEU A 64 -18.82 4.89 6.99
N GLN A 65 -19.84 4.45 6.24
CA GLN A 65 -20.84 3.51 6.73
C GLN A 65 -20.23 2.15 7.08
N GLU A 66 -19.39 1.58 6.21
CA GLU A 66 -18.75 0.29 6.45
C GLU A 66 -17.78 0.31 7.63
N VAL A 67 -17.01 1.38 7.78
CA VAL A 67 -16.10 1.58 8.91
C VAL A 67 -16.90 1.61 10.22
N ASN A 68 -18.02 2.32 10.26
CA ASN A 68 -18.87 2.39 11.45
C ASN A 68 -19.54 1.05 11.82
N LYS A 69 -19.68 0.10 10.89
CA LYS A 69 -20.20 -1.25 11.20
C LYS A 69 -19.19 -2.13 11.95
N GLY A 70 -17.89 -1.86 11.80
CA GLY A 70 -16.80 -2.68 12.34
C GLY A 70 -15.88 -1.98 13.32
N SER A 71 -16.25 -0.77 13.78
CA SER A 71 -15.43 0.10 14.62
C SER A 71 -16.14 0.45 15.92
N ASP A 72 -15.42 0.39 17.04
CA ASP A 72 -15.89 0.89 18.34
C ASP A 72 -15.97 2.43 18.37
N VAL A 73 -15.22 3.10 17.49
CA VAL A 73 -15.19 4.55 17.36
C VAL A 73 -16.11 4.96 16.21
N PHE A 74 -17.18 5.69 16.56
CA PHE A 74 -18.10 6.27 15.58
C PHE A 74 -17.45 7.44 14.85
N LYS A 75 -17.55 7.42 13.52
CA LYS A 75 -17.14 8.50 12.63
C LYS A 75 -18.40 9.19 12.10
N ALA A 76 -18.52 10.49 12.31
CA ALA A 76 -19.70 11.26 11.98
C ALA A 76 -19.76 11.65 10.50
N ASN A 77 -18.61 11.89 9.87
CA ASN A 77 -18.54 12.36 8.48
C ASN A 77 -17.22 11.95 7.80
N THR A 78 -17.09 12.27 6.52
CA THR A 78 -15.93 11.88 5.71
C THR A 78 -14.65 12.68 5.98
N ASP A 79 -14.68 13.73 6.80
CA ASP A 79 -13.47 14.42 7.27
C ASP A 79 -12.80 13.69 8.44
N ASP A 80 -13.50 12.76 9.08
CA ASP A 80 -12.94 11.94 10.14
C ASP A 80 -11.83 11.02 9.64
N LEU A 81 -10.85 10.80 10.52
CA LEU A 81 -9.66 10.02 10.19
C LEU A 81 -9.98 8.53 10.07
N VAL A 82 -9.45 7.91 9.03
CA VAL A 82 -9.46 6.47 8.81
C VAL A 82 -8.04 5.94 8.75
N SER A 83 -7.80 4.81 9.41
CA SER A 83 -6.56 4.05 9.41
C SER A 83 -6.72 2.74 8.65
N GLU A 84 -5.62 2.07 8.34
CA GLU A 84 -5.69 0.75 7.71
C GLU A 84 -6.46 -0.28 8.55
N ARG A 85 -6.42 -0.16 9.89
CA ARG A 85 -7.14 -1.07 10.78
C ARG A 85 -8.65 -0.95 10.61
N ASP A 86 -9.15 0.27 10.41
CA ASP A 86 -10.57 0.54 10.17
C ASP A 86 -11.07 -0.07 8.86
N LEU A 87 -10.19 -0.29 7.88
CA LEU A 87 -10.56 -0.84 6.57
C LEU A 87 -10.43 -2.38 6.52
N LYS A 88 -9.72 -2.97 7.49
CA LYS A 88 -9.32 -4.39 7.45
C LYS A 88 -10.48 -5.37 7.55
N HIS A 89 -11.69 -4.98 7.97
CA HIS A 89 -12.86 -5.87 8.01
C HIS A 89 -13.70 -5.84 6.73
N ILE A 90 -13.50 -4.87 5.84
CA ILE A 90 -14.26 -4.75 4.60
C ILE A 90 -13.85 -5.89 3.66
N ARG A 91 -14.81 -6.73 3.25
CA ARG A 91 -14.58 -7.92 2.41
C ARG A 91 -15.24 -7.82 1.04
N LYS A 92 -16.34 -7.07 0.95
CA LYS A 92 -17.14 -6.91 -0.25
C LYS A 92 -17.54 -5.46 -0.39
N VAL A 93 -17.55 -4.96 -1.61
CA VAL A 93 -18.05 -3.63 -1.96
C VAL A 93 -19.14 -3.81 -3.01
N ASN A 94 -20.34 -3.30 -2.75
CA ASN A 94 -21.41 -3.24 -3.75
C ASN A 94 -21.90 -1.80 -3.87
N LEU A 95 -21.52 -1.17 -4.98
CA LEU A 95 -21.89 0.19 -5.33
C LEU A 95 -22.39 0.25 -6.79
N GLU A 96 -23.12 -0.78 -7.21
CA GLU A 96 -23.79 -0.82 -8.50
C GLU A 96 -24.77 0.37 -8.65
N ASN A 97 -24.75 0.99 -9.83
CA ASN A 97 -25.69 2.05 -10.22
C ASN A 97 -25.75 3.20 -9.20
N LYS A 98 -24.58 3.71 -8.79
CA LYS A 98 -24.48 4.85 -7.86
C LYS A 98 -23.96 6.12 -8.51
N GLY A 99 -23.44 6.07 -9.72
CA GLY A 99 -22.83 7.22 -10.38
C GLY A 99 -21.40 7.51 -9.92
N ILE A 100 -20.68 6.48 -9.45
CA ILE A 100 -19.26 6.56 -9.10
C ILE A 100 -18.44 6.93 -10.35
N LYS A 101 -17.51 7.85 -10.18
CA LYS A 101 -16.60 8.32 -11.25
C LYS A 101 -15.17 7.86 -11.04
N SER A 102 -14.78 7.62 -9.79
CA SER A 102 -13.42 7.22 -9.43
C SER A 102 -13.39 6.15 -8.38
N ILE A 103 -12.49 5.18 -8.54
CA ILE A 103 -12.22 4.13 -7.56
C ILE A 103 -10.95 4.40 -6.74
N LYS A 104 -10.39 5.60 -6.84
CA LYS A 104 -9.14 5.94 -6.13
C LYS A 104 -9.27 5.68 -4.63
N GLY A 105 -8.27 5.01 -4.05
CA GLY A 105 -8.25 4.61 -2.65
C GLY A 105 -8.77 3.20 -2.41
N ILE A 106 -9.45 2.58 -3.39
CA ILE A 106 -10.00 1.22 -3.23
C ILE A 106 -8.92 0.17 -2.99
N GLU A 107 -7.68 0.41 -3.44
CA GLU A 107 -6.52 -0.44 -3.18
C GLU A 107 -6.18 -0.57 -1.68
N LYS A 108 -6.67 0.37 -0.85
CA LYS A 108 -6.51 0.33 0.61
C LYS A 108 -7.39 -0.70 1.31
N LEU A 109 -8.38 -1.26 0.61
CA LEU A 109 -9.25 -2.31 1.14
C LEU A 109 -8.54 -3.67 1.05
N VAL A 110 -7.41 -3.83 1.74
CA VAL A 110 -6.43 -4.93 1.54
C VAL A 110 -6.99 -6.34 1.63
N ASN A 111 -8.12 -6.53 2.30
CA ASN A 111 -8.78 -7.83 2.47
C ASN A 111 -10.06 -7.97 1.63
N CYS A 112 -10.39 -6.99 0.78
CA CYS A 112 -11.56 -7.02 -0.09
C CYS A 112 -11.38 -8.03 -1.20
N LYS A 113 -12.40 -8.88 -1.42
CA LYS A 113 -12.36 -10.00 -2.35
C LYS A 113 -13.34 -9.84 -3.51
N GLU A 114 -14.40 -9.06 -3.32
CA GLU A 114 -15.47 -8.90 -4.30
C GLU A 114 -15.85 -7.43 -4.41
N ILE A 115 -15.83 -6.88 -5.63
CA ILE A 115 -16.23 -5.50 -5.93
C ILE A 115 -17.26 -5.53 -7.06
N ASN A 116 -18.47 -5.02 -6.80
CA ASN A 116 -19.45 -4.70 -7.83
C ASN A 116 -19.56 -3.19 -7.99
N LEU A 117 -19.12 -2.71 -9.15
CA LEU A 117 -19.18 -1.31 -9.59
C LEU A 117 -19.86 -1.19 -10.95
N ALA A 118 -20.70 -2.16 -11.32
CA ALA A 118 -21.45 -2.12 -12.56
C ALA A 118 -22.35 -0.88 -12.64
N HIS A 119 -22.66 -0.44 -13.86
CA HIS A 119 -23.56 0.70 -14.12
C HIS A 119 -23.11 2.01 -13.47
N ASN A 120 -21.81 2.32 -13.51
CA ASN A 120 -21.26 3.59 -12.99
C ASN A 120 -20.67 4.46 -14.12
N GLN A 121 -19.97 5.53 -13.76
CA GLN A 121 -19.39 6.52 -14.66
C GLN A 121 -17.85 6.48 -14.62
N ILE A 122 -17.27 5.31 -14.31
CA ILE A 122 -15.81 5.13 -14.27
C ILE A 122 -15.28 5.16 -15.70
N SER A 123 -14.34 6.07 -15.98
CA SER A 123 -13.76 6.24 -17.32
C SER A 123 -12.32 5.76 -17.44
N VAL A 124 -11.60 5.70 -16.30
CA VAL A 124 -10.21 5.27 -16.24
C VAL A 124 -10.14 3.77 -15.99
N LYS A 125 -9.43 3.05 -16.86
CA LYS A 125 -9.17 1.61 -16.70
C LYS A 125 -8.25 1.40 -15.48
N PRO A 126 -8.66 0.62 -14.47
CA PRO A 126 -7.79 0.36 -13.33
C PRO A 126 -6.65 -0.58 -13.72
N ARG A 127 -5.44 -0.30 -13.21
CA ARG A 127 -4.31 -1.22 -13.30
C ARG A 127 -4.35 -2.19 -12.12
N PRO A 128 -3.63 -3.32 -12.17
CA PRO A 128 -3.58 -4.26 -11.06
C PRO A 128 -3.19 -3.62 -9.71
N LEU A 129 -2.31 -2.61 -9.72
CA LEU A 129 -1.87 -1.90 -8.51
C LEU A 129 -2.95 -0.95 -7.94
N ASP A 130 -3.93 -0.55 -8.76
CA ASP A 130 -5.03 0.32 -8.34
C ASP A 130 -6.19 -0.48 -7.71
N LEU A 131 -6.03 -1.80 -7.55
CA LEU A 131 -7.03 -2.73 -7.03
C LEU A 131 -6.56 -3.38 -5.72
N PRO A 132 -7.49 -3.88 -4.86
CA PRO A 132 -7.09 -4.64 -3.68
C PRO A 132 -6.24 -5.87 -4.04
N PRO A 133 -5.18 -6.16 -3.26
CA PRO A 133 -4.29 -7.29 -3.52
C PRO A 133 -4.99 -8.66 -3.41
N GLU A 134 -6.03 -8.76 -2.59
CA GLU A 134 -6.81 -9.99 -2.36
C GLU A 134 -8.07 -10.10 -3.23
N LEU A 135 -8.21 -9.22 -4.23
CA LEU A 135 -9.40 -9.16 -5.07
C LEU A 135 -9.53 -10.43 -5.94
N LYS A 136 -10.72 -11.04 -5.91
CA LYS A 136 -11.03 -12.26 -6.67
C LYS A 136 -12.04 -12.01 -7.78
N MET A 137 -12.97 -11.09 -7.55
CA MET A 137 -14.03 -10.77 -8.49
C MET A 137 -14.22 -9.26 -8.54
N ILE A 138 -14.26 -8.72 -9.75
CA ILE A 138 -14.61 -7.33 -10.01
C ILE A 138 -15.58 -7.25 -11.18
N ASP A 139 -16.67 -6.52 -10.98
CA ASP A 139 -17.60 -6.15 -12.04
C ASP A 139 -17.51 -4.65 -12.30
N LEU A 140 -17.06 -4.30 -13.50
CA LEU A 140 -16.99 -2.94 -14.02
C LEU A 140 -17.87 -2.77 -15.28
N SER A 141 -18.78 -3.71 -15.54
CA SER A 141 -19.67 -3.65 -16.69
C SER A 141 -20.51 -2.36 -16.69
N TYR A 142 -20.90 -1.90 -17.88
CA TYR A 142 -21.71 -0.68 -18.05
C TYR A 142 -21.08 0.57 -17.39
N ASN A 143 -19.76 0.68 -17.47
CA ASN A 143 -19.01 1.91 -17.21
C ASN A 143 -18.56 2.59 -18.51
N GLN A 144 -17.80 3.67 -18.40
CA GLN A 144 -17.27 4.45 -19.52
C GLN A 144 -15.77 4.19 -19.75
N ILE A 145 -15.29 3.01 -19.33
CA ILE A 145 -13.88 2.62 -19.39
C ILE A 145 -13.44 2.54 -20.85
N ARG A 146 -12.41 3.30 -21.19
CA ARG A 146 -11.76 3.26 -22.50
C ARG A 146 -10.43 2.53 -22.38
N GLU A 147 -10.06 1.79 -23.42
CA GLU A 147 -8.68 1.32 -23.56
C GLU A 147 -7.84 2.54 -23.97
N GLU A 148 -6.84 2.88 -23.17
CA GLU A 148 -5.80 3.84 -23.58
C GLU A 148 -4.95 3.24 -24.70
#